data_AF-A0A558GLP9-F1
#
_entry.id   AF-A0A558GLP9-F1
#
_cell.length_a   1.000
_cell.length_b   1.000
_cell.length_c   1.000
_cell.angle_alpha   90.00
_cell.angle_beta   90.00
_cell.angle_gamma   90.00
#
_symmetry.space_group_name_H-M   'P 1'
#
loop_
_entity.id
_entity.type
_entity.pdbx_description
1 polymer ?
#
loop_
_entity_poly.entity_id
_entity_poly.type
_entity_poly.pdbx_seq_one_letter_code
_entity_poly.pdbx_strand_id
1 'polypeptide(L)'
;MPALKNTRATGHQHHNVAHAFDGQFQTHTPEVKRRHTPPSALPYLTHDFARNLCQRLGGNNCGRTRARIPRRDAPHKRFHRRLRRAPRKLHPSFYGCFNWHSSVHMQYSGTLLNEILGPESPKELSALLDDRLSTEALTTEYNYLLAHPGYEIPYGRAWLLQLASVLLFGDDHNYPLEWELSGHDFLSNGLSEALLMSRVLPDFPRWFVAFLPRRSEALDFLTTIPEVLDPTDGRLAHLYGLALTRAWMLVELAEHFDASVLPRAQALAASAQPQLVDGHFMSTHWLITYALRFQLACEGKRVDELR
;
A
#
# COMPACT_ATOMS: atom_id res chain seq x y z
N MET A 1 66.07 -11.93 49.29
CA MET A 1 66.14 -13.39 49.50
C MET A 1 65.54 -13.71 50.85
N PRO A 2 64.81 -14.84 51.05
CA PRO A 2 64.53 -15.93 50.12
C PRO A 2 63.03 -16.13 49.79
N ALA A 3 62.82 -16.90 48.72
CA ALA A 3 61.56 -17.44 48.22
C ALA A 3 61.31 -18.87 48.76
N LEU A 4 60.14 -19.44 48.41
CA LEU A 4 59.77 -20.87 48.14
C LEU A 4 58.30 -21.07 48.59
N LYS A 5 57.33 -21.70 47.91
CA LYS A 5 57.26 -22.38 46.59
C LYS A 5 55.76 -22.62 46.25
N ASN A 6 55.39 -22.21 45.04
CA ASN A 6 54.49 -22.79 44.02
C ASN A 6 53.66 -24.06 44.31
N THR A 7 52.36 -24.04 43.95
CA THR A 7 51.66 -25.10 43.18
C THR A 7 50.46 -24.51 42.40
N ARG A 8 50.16 -25.16 41.26
CA ARG A 8 49.38 -24.71 40.08
C ARG A 8 47.97 -25.31 40.03
N ALA A 9 47.14 -24.74 39.12
CA ALA A 9 45.98 -25.31 38.40
C ALA A 9 44.65 -25.42 39.20
N THR A 10 43.44 -25.13 38.71
CA THR A 10 42.86 -24.92 37.35
C THR A 10 41.40 -24.45 37.51
N GLY A 11 40.84 -23.74 36.51
CA GLY A 11 39.43 -23.90 36.13
C GLY A 11 38.48 -22.71 36.38
N HIS A 12 38.38 -21.81 35.41
CA HIS A 12 37.20 -20.97 35.18
C HIS A 12 36.09 -21.78 34.51
N GLN A 13 34.86 -21.68 35.02
CA GLN A 13 33.63 -21.83 34.23
C GLN A 13 32.54 -20.93 34.81
N HIS A 14 32.38 -19.74 34.24
CA HIS A 14 31.10 -19.03 34.27
C HIS A 14 30.24 -19.57 33.12
N HIS A 15 29.01 -19.96 33.44
CA HIS A 15 28.08 -20.53 32.48
C HIS A 15 27.67 -19.51 31.42
N ASN A 16 27.74 -20.01 30.20
CA ASN A 16 27.51 -19.34 28.93
C ASN A 16 26.00 -19.36 28.63
N VAL A 17 25.36 -18.20 28.52
CA VAL A 17 24.08 -18.04 27.81
C VAL A 17 24.21 -16.84 26.86
N ALA A 18 25.10 -17.00 25.89
CA ALA A 18 25.21 -16.15 24.71
C ALA A 18 25.21 -17.07 23.49
N HIS A 19 24.04 -17.63 23.16
CA HIS A 19 23.82 -18.36 21.91
C HIS A 19 22.37 -18.16 21.46
N ALA A 20 22.11 -17.05 20.79
CA ALA A 20 21.10 -16.94 19.73
C ALA A 20 21.48 -15.71 18.89
N PHE A 21 21.58 -15.91 17.58
CA PHE A 21 21.93 -14.90 16.56
C PHE A 21 23.41 -14.56 16.39
N ASP A 22 24.24 -15.59 16.23
CA ASP A 22 25.44 -15.47 15.39
C ASP A 22 25.23 -16.32 14.13
N GLY A 23 24.25 -15.88 13.34
CA GLY A 23 23.97 -16.43 12.02
C GLY A 23 24.74 -15.59 11.01
N GLN A 24 25.82 -16.14 10.45
CA GLN A 24 26.48 -15.58 9.29
C GLN A 24 25.42 -15.31 8.20
N PHE A 25 25.11 -14.03 7.99
CA PHE A 25 24.36 -13.59 6.82
C PHE A 25 25.25 -13.83 5.60
N GLN A 26 25.19 -15.04 5.04
CA GLN A 26 25.55 -15.23 3.65
C GLN A 26 24.54 -14.43 2.84
N THR A 27 24.98 -13.30 2.31
CA THR A 27 24.25 -12.53 1.30
C THR A 27 24.20 -13.35 0.02
N HIS A 28 23.37 -14.40 0.00
CA HIS A 28 22.87 -14.96 -1.24
C HIS A 28 21.74 -14.05 -1.70
N THR A 29 22.10 -12.92 -2.31
CA THR A 29 21.20 -12.21 -3.22
C THR A 29 20.96 -13.20 -4.37
N PRO A 30 19.74 -13.75 -4.55
CA PRO A 30 19.43 -14.38 -5.81
C PRO A 30 19.48 -13.22 -6.82
N GLU A 31 20.37 -13.31 -7.79
CA GLU A 31 20.42 -12.38 -8.92
C GLU A 31 19.13 -12.58 -9.73
N VAL A 32 18.03 -11.98 -9.29
CA VAL A 32 16.77 -11.93 -10.04
C VAL A 32 17.02 -10.97 -11.20
N LYS A 33 17.60 -11.50 -12.27
CA LYS A 33 17.58 -10.86 -13.59
C LYS A 33 16.14 -10.86 -14.11
N ARG A 34 15.27 -10.05 -13.50
CA ARG A 34 14.08 -9.55 -14.21
C ARG A 34 14.55 -8.37 -15.04
N ARG A 35 15.18 -8.66 -16.18
CA ARG A 35 15.07 -7.75 -17.32
C ARG A 35 13.63 -7.83 -17.81
N HIS A 36 12.73 -7.14 -17.13
CA HIS A 36 11.48 -6.74 -17.74
C HIS A 36 11.79 -5.39 -18.38
N THR A 37 12.25 -5.44 -19.64
CA THR A 37 11.88 -4.36 -20.54
C THR A 37 10.36 -4.26 -20.42
N PRO A 38 9.79 -3.13 -19.96
CA PRO A 38 8.35 -3.02 -19.86
C PRO A 38 7.80 -3.40 -21.24
N PRO A 39 6.81 -4.33 -21.33
CA PRO A 39 6.20 -4.61 -22.60
C PRO A 39 5.78 -3.27 -23.18
N SER A 40 6.16 -3.00 -24.44
CA SER A 40 5.74 -1.79 -25.15
C SER A 40 4.26 -1.54 -24.84
N ALA A 41 3.91 -0.33 -24.39
CA ALA A 41 2.55 0.05 -24.04
C ALA A 41 1.57 -0.64 -24.99
N LEU A 42 0.64 -1.43 -24.44
CA LEU A 42 -0.21 -2.32 -25.21
C LEU A 42 -0.77 -1.54 -26.41
N PRO A 43 -0.46 -1.92 -27.67
CA PRO A 43 -0.70 -1.08 -28.85
C PRO A 43 -2.19 -0.83 -29.14
N TYR A 44 -3.07 -1.43 -28.34
CA TYR A 44 -4.53 -1.33 -28.41
C TYR A 44 -5.16 -0.51 -27.26
N LEU A 45 -4.38 0.04 -26.31
CA LEU A 45 -4.85 1.08 -25.39
C LEU A 45 -4.94 2.40 -26.16
N THR A 46 -5.87 2.46 -27.11
CA THR A 46 -6.08 3.57 -28.05
C THR A 46 -7.32 4.37 -27.67
N HIS A 47 -7.54 5.48 -28.37
CA HIS A 47 -8.78 6.24 -28.32
C HIS A 47 -10.03 5.35 -28.57
N ASP A 48 -9.92 4.28 -29.37
CA ASP A 48 -11.04 3.36 -29.63
C ASP A 48 -11.37 2.49 -28.41
N PHE A 49 -10.36 2.09 -27.64
CA PHE A 49 -10.56 1.37 -26.37
C PHE A 49 -11.22 2.29 -25.33
N ALA A 50 -10.75 3.53 -25.19
CA ALA A 50 -11.38 4.54 -24.33
C ALA A 50 -12.84 4.80 -24.74
N ARG A 51 -13.14 4.92 -26.04
CA ARG A 51 -14.51 5.07 -26.54
C ARG A 51 -15.39 3.85 -26.21
N ASN A 52 -14.85 2.64 -26.32
CA ASN A 52 -15.57 1.41 -25.94
C ASN A 52 -15.89 1.37 -24.44
N LEU A 53 -14.93 1.83 -23.62
CA LEU A 53 -15.11 1.96 -22.17
C LEU A 53 -16.24 2.94 -21.84
N CYS A 54 -16.26 4.13 -22.47
CA CYS A 54 -17.33 5.12 -22.32
C CYS A 54 -18.70 4.55 -22.72
N GLN A 55 -18.78 3.78 -23.81
CA GLN A 55 -20.03 3.13 -24.22
C GLN A 55 -20.54 2.10 -23.20
N ARG A 56 -19.63 1.36 -22.56
CA ARG A 56 -19.98 0.38 -21.52
C ARG A 56 -20.43 1.07 -20.24
N LEU A 57 -19.72 2.11 -19.80
CA LEU A 57 -20.07 2.90 -18.63
C LEU A 57 -21.38 3.70 -18.84
N GLY A 58 -21.62 4.19 -20.06
CA GLY A 58 -22.82 4.95 -20.45
C GLY A 58 -24.14 4.15 -20.46
N GLY A 59 -24.10 2.83 -20.24
CA GLY A 59 -25.30 2.02 -19.99
C GLY A 59 -26.08 1.53 -21.21
N ASN A 60 -25.58 1.73 -22.44
CA ASN A 60 -26.26 1.28 -23.67
C ASN A 60 -26.30 -0.27 -23.85
N ASN A 61 -25.52 -1.02 -23.06
CA ASN A 61 -25.47 -2.49 -23.13
C ASN A 61 -26.40 -3.21 -22.13
N CYS A 62 -27.07 -2.50 -21.23
CA CYS A 62 -27.96 -3.12 -20.25
C CYS A 62 -29.28 -3.68 -20.85
N GLY A 63 -29.49 -3.56 -22.17
CA GLY A 63 -30.76 -3.87 -22.84
C GLY A 63 -30.88 -5.20 -23.59
N ARG A 64 -29.83 -6.04 -23.73
CA ARG A 64 -29.88 -7.20 -24.65
C ARG A 64 -29.73 -8.60 -24.08
N THR A 65 -29.46 -8.81 -22.81
CA THR A 65 -29.47 -10.17 -22.24
C THR A 65 -30.85 -10.54 -21.68
N ARG A 66 -31.77 -10.94 -22.58
CA ARG A 66 -32.87 -11.86 -22.22
C ARG A 66 -32.26 -13.22 -21.86
N ALA A 67 -31.57 -13.33 -20.74
CA ALA A 67 -31.18 -14.63 -20.23
C ALA A 67 -32.44 -15.31 -19.66
N ARG A 68 -32.93 -16.36 -20.35
CA ARG A 68 -33.81 -17.35 -19.75
C ARG A 68 -33.04 -17.99 -18.58
N ILE A 69 -33.38 -17.62 -17.35
CA ILE A 69 -32.79 -18.22 -16.16
C ILE A 69 -33.63 -19.47 -15.79
N PRO A 70 -33.04 -20.68 -15.73
CA PRO A 70 -33.73 -21.86 -15.21
C PRO A 70 -34.09 -21.66 -13.73
N ARG A 71 -35.28 -22.12 -13.34
CA ARG A 71 -35.84 -21.98 -11.98
C ARG A 71 -35.03 -22.78 -10.95
N ARG A 72 -34.51 -22.11 -9.91
CA ARG A 72 -34.70 -22.47 -8.49
C ARG A 72 -34.09 -21.42 -7.54
N ASP A 73 -34.51 -21.51 -6.30
CA ASP A 73 -34.59 -20.47 -5.28
C ASP A 73 -33.26 -20.13 -4.59
N ALA A 74 -32.94 -18.84 -4.49
CA ALA A 74 -31.84 -18.35 -3.67
C ALA A 74 -32.21 -16.98 -3.05
N PRO A 75 -31.89 -16.73 -1.76
CA PRO A 75 -32.28 -15.52 -1.02
C PRO A 75 -31.77 -14.20 -1.64
N HIS A 76 -30.66 -14.24 -2.40
CA HIS A 76 -30.11 -13.10 -3.14
C HIS A 76 -31.09 -12.49 -4.16
N LYS A 77 -32.08 -13.25 -4.65
CA LYS A 77 -33.04 -12.78 -5.67
C LYS A 77 -33.99 -11.68 -5.18
N ARG A 78 -34.33 -11.63 -3.88
CA ARG A 78 -35.18 -10.53 -3.35
C ARG A 78 -34.44 -9.19 -3.37
N PHE A 79 -33.12 -9.20 -3.17
CA PHE A 79 -32.25 -8.02 -3.30
C PHE A 79 -32.16 -7.56 -4.77
N HIS A 80 -31.88 -8.49 -5.69
CA HIS A 80 -31.81 -8.20 -7.13
C HIS A 80 -33.14 -7.70 -7.73
N ARG A 81 -34.30 -8.09 -7.17
CA ARG A 81 -35.61 -7.62 -7.65
C ARG A 81 -35.87 -6.14 -7.34
N ARG A 82 -35.27 -5.58 -6.28
CA ARG A 82 -35.34 -4.14 -5.95
C ARG A 82 -34.36 -3.30 -6.79
N LEU A 83 -33.18 -3.84 -7.10
CA LEU A 83 -32.16 -3.22 -7.96
C LEU A 83 -32.62 -2.98 -9.41
N ARG A 84 -33.71 -3.60 -9.86
CA ARG A 84 -34.34 -3.31 -11.17
C ARG A 84 -35.03 -1.93 -11.23
N ARG A 85 -35.30 -1.28 -10.10
CA ARG A 85 -35.86 0.09 -10.09
C ARG A 85 -34.71 1.08 -10.25
N ALA A 86 -34.52 1.55 -11.48
CA ALA A 86 -33.58 2.60 -11.88
C ALA A 86 -32.21 2.51 -11.14
N PRO A 87 -31.30 1.60 -11.55
CA PRO A 87 -29.97 1.45 -10.94
C PRO A 87 -29.23 2.77 -10.79
N ARG A 88 -29.37 3.68 -11.77
CA ARG A 88 -28.82 5.04 -11.73
C ARG A 88 -29.32 5.89 -10.54
N LYS A 89 -30.52 5.67 -10.03
CA LYS A 89 -31.05 6.41 -8.86
C LYS A 89 -30.51 5.87 -7.54
N LEU A 90 -30.30 4.56 -7.46
CA LEU A 90 -29.78 3.91 -6.24
C LEU A 90 -28.26 3.97 -6.17
N HIS A 91 -27.62 3.87 -7.33
CA HIS A 91 -26.17 3.80 -7.53
C HIS A 91 -25.75 4.76 -8.65
N PRO A 92 -25.85 6.08 -8.44
CA PRO A 92 -25.54 7.07 -9.46
C PRO A 92 -24.07 7.09 -9.86
N SER A 93 -23.16 6.63 -8.99
CA SER A 93 -21.77 6.40 -9.40
C SER A 93 -21.69 5.10 -10.17
N PHE A 94 -22.19 4.00 -9.61
CA PHE A 94 -21.86 2.65 -10.07
C PHE A 94 -23.03 1.96 -10.80
N TYR A 95 -23.40 2.49 -11.97
CA TYR A 95 -24.40 1.92 -12.88
C TYR A 95 -23.90 1.82 -14.33
N GLY A 96 -24.61 1.04 -15.16
CA GLY A 96 -24.30 0.89 -16.60
C GLY A 96 -23.57 -0.41 -16.94
N CYS A 97 -23.04 -1.11 -15.93
CA CYS A 97 -22.51 -2.47 -16.03
C CYS A 97 -23.51 -3.54 -15.55
N PHE A 98 -23.16 -4.82 -15.67
CA PHE A 98 -24.03 -5.95 -15.27
C PHE A 98 -24.44 -5.89 -13.79
N ASN A 99 -23.54 -5.43 -12.92
CA ASN A 99 -23.75 -5.22 -11.51
C ASN A 99 -22.87 -4.06 -11.00
N TRP A 100 -23.03 -3.73 -9.72
CA TRP A 100 -22.36 -2.61 -9.07
C TRP A 100 -20.83 -2.73 -9.10
N HIS A 101 -20.25 -3.86 -8.64
CA HIS A 101 -18.78 -4.01 -8.64
C HIS A 101 -18.16 -4.00 -10.03
N SER A 102 -18.87 -4.49 -11.06
CA SER A 102 -18.38 -4.41 -12.43
C SER A 102 -18.28 -2.95 -12.86
N SER A 103 -19.20 -2.10 -12.41
CA SER A 103 -19.14 -0.66 -12.67
C SER A 103 -17.97 0.01 -11.95
N VAL A 104 -17.70 -0.38 -10.70
CA VAL A 104 -16.53 0.11 -9.95
C VAL A 104 -15.23 -0.26 -10.65
N HIS A 105 -15.07 -1.53 -11.03
CA HIS A 105 -13.90 -2.01 -11.76
C HIS A 105 -13.72 -1.27 -13.10
N MET A 106 -14.80 -1.04 -13.84
CA MET A 106 -14.73 -0.31 -15.11
C MET A 106 -14.38 1.18 -14.94
N GLN A 107 -14.79 1.82 -13.83
CA GLN A 107 -14.37 3.19 -13.52
C GLN A 107 -12.92 3.25 -13.08
N TYR A 108 -12.45 2.28 -12.31
CA TYR A 108 -11.04 2.11 -11.99
C TYR A 108 -10.20 1.97 -13.26
N SER A 109 -10.57 1.08 -14.18
CA SER A 109 -9.90 0.96 -15.48
C SER A 109 -9.94 2.26 -16.29
N GLY A 110 -11.04 3.03 -16.22
CA GLY A 110 -11.15 4.33 -16.89
C GLY A 110 -10.21 5.38 -16.32
N THR A 111 -10.06 5.40 -15.00
CA THR A 111 -9.14 6.32 -14.31
C THR A 111 -7.69 5.99 -14.69
N LEU A 112 -7.30 4.70 -14.66
CA LEU A 112 -5.99 4.26 -15.13
C LEU A 112 -5.74 4.58 -16.60
N LEU A 113 -6.75 4.42 -17.46
CA LEU A 113 -6.63 4.74 -18.88
C LEU A 113 -6.46 6.24 -19.13
N ASN A 114 -7.16 7.08 -18.36
CA ASN A 114 -7.01 8.53 -18.41
C ASN A 114 -5.58 8.94 -18.06
N GLU A 115 -5.00 8.32 -17.01
CA GLU A 115 -3.61 8.52 -16.60
C GLU A 115 -2.60 8.05 -17.66
N ILE A 116 -2.81 6.85 -18.24
CA ILE A 116 -1.93 6.29 -19.27
C ILE A 116 -1.94 7.15 -20.54
N LEU A 117 -3.11 7.65 -20.96
CA LEU A 117 -3.25 8.46 -22.18
C LEU A 117 -2.87 9.93 -21.98
N GLY A 118 -2.99 10.45 -20.74
CA GLY A 118 -2.71 11.85 -20.43
C GLY A 118 -3.50 12.81 -21.34
N PRO A 119 -2.85 13.79 -22.00
CA PRO A 119 -3.52 14.75 -22.89
C PRO A 119 -4.29 14.13 -24.08
N GLU A 120 -3.94 12.91 -24.48
CA GLU A 120 -4.58 12.17 -25.58
C GLU A 120 -5.86 11.44 -25.13
N SER A 121 -6.19 11.49 -23.83
CA SER A 121 -7.41 10.88 -23.31
C SER A 121 -8.66 11.55 -23.88
N PRO A 122 -9.69 10.81 -24.32
CA PRO A 122 -10.91 11.41 -24.83
C PRO A 122 -11.63 12.21 -23.75
N LYS A 123 -12.05 13.44 -24.09
CA LYS A 123 -12.77 14.32 -23.16
C LYS A 123 -14.04 13.69 -22.61
N GLU A 124 -14.68 12.80 -23.38
CA GLU A 124 -15.86 12.07 -22.93
C GLU A 124 -15.57 11.08 -21.80
N LEU A 125 -14.34 10.56 -21.70
CA LEU A 125 -13.95 9.68 -20.59
C LEU A 125 -13.83 10.48 -19.30
N SER A 126 -13.11 11.60 -19.34
CA SER A 126 -12.96 12.49 -18.18
C SER A 126 -14.33 13.03 -17.73
N ALA A 127 -15.14 13.57 -18.64
CA ALA A 127 -16.48 14.08 -18.30
C ALA A 127 -17.42 13.00 -17.73
N LEU A 128 -17.27 11.75 -18.20
CA LEU A 128 -18.04 10.63 -17.63
C LEU A 128 -17.57 10.28 -16.22
N LEU A 129 -16.25 10.24 -15.99
CA LEU A 129 -15.70 10.02 -14.64
C LEU A 129 -16.14 11.15 -13.69
N ASP A 130 -16.10 12.41 -14.13
CA ASP A 130 -16.55 13.57 -13.35
C ASP A 130 -18.04 13.47 -12.95
N ASP A 131 -18.93 13.08 -13.88
CA ASP A 131 -20.35 12.86 -13.59
C ASP A 131 -20.54 11.74 -12.55
N ARG A 132 -19.83 10.61 -12.72
CA ARG A 132 -19.99 9.42 -11.86
C ARG A 132 -19.36 9.58 -10.49
N LEU A 133 -18.28 10.32 -10.40
CA LEU A 133 -17.50 10.53 -9.17
C LEU A 133 -17.79 11.91 -8.56
N SER A 134 -18.88 12.56 -9.00
CA SER A 134 -19.40 13.77 -8.38
C SER A 134 -19.73 13.54 -6.90
N THR A 135 -19.63 14.62 -6.12
CA THR A 135 -19.90 14.59 -4.68
C THR A 135 -21.31 14.08 -4.39
N GLU A 136 -22.29 14.50 -5.20
CA GLU A 136 -23.69 14.11 -5.07
C GLU A 136 -23.90 12.61 -5.34
N ALA A 137 -23.23 12.08 -6.37
CA ALA A 137 -23.30 10.67 -6.71
C ALA A 137 -22.67 9.80 -5.62
N LEU A 138 -21.46 10.15 -5.19
CA LEU A 138 -20.73 9.44 -4.13
C LEU A 138 -21.46 9.52 -2.78
N THR A 139 -22.10 10.65 -2.46
CA THR A 139 -22.92 10.78 -1.24
C THR A 139 -24.10 9.80 -1.26
N THR A 140 -24.70 9.57 -2.43
CA THR A 140 -25.78 8.59 -2.57
C THR A 140 -25.27 7.16 -2.34
N GLU A 141 -24.11 6.80 -2.92
CA GLU A 141 -23.48 5.49 -2.69
C GLU A 141 -23.11 5.30 -1.22
N TYR A 142 -22.54 6.32 -0.58
CA TYR A 142 -22.21 6.33 0.85
C TYR A 142 -23.42 6.03 1.72
N ASN A 143 -24.52 6.78 1.52
CA ASN A 143 -25.77 6.57 2.25
C ASN A 143 -26.34 5.17 2.03
N TYR A 144 -26.20 4.62 0.81
CA TYR A 144 -26.62 3.26 0.51
C TYR A 144 -25.77 2.22 1.27
N LEU A 145 -24.45 2.37 1.28
CA LEU A 145 -23.54 1.45 1.97
C LEU A 145 -23.73 1.49 3.50
N LEU A 146 -23.99 2.67 4.07
CA LEU A 146 -24.38 2.82 5.47
C LEU A 146 -25.66 2.06 5.81
N ALA A 147 -26.70 2.20 4.97
CA ALA A 147 -27.96 1.49 5.17
C ALA A 147 -27.86 -0.03 4.92
N HIS A 148 -26.81 -0.49 4.21
CA HIS A 148 -26.63 -1.89 3.81
C HIS A 148 -25.19 -2.36 4.09
N PRO A 149 -24.82 -2.54 5.37
CA PRO A 149 -23.42 -2.76 5.77
C PRO A 149 -22.78 -4.03 5.19
N GLY A 150 -23.57 -5.04 4.78
CA GLY A 150 -23.07 -6.27 4.14
C GLY A 150 -22.98 -6.22 2.60
N TYR A 151 -23.44 -5.14 1.96
CA TYR A 151 -23.47 -5.07 0.50
C TYR A 151 -22.07 -5.04 -0.12
N GLU A 152 -21.83 -5.90 -1.11
CA GLU A 152 -20.59 -6.04 -1.90
C GLU A 152 -19.33 -6.35 -1.07
N ILE A 153 -19.48 -6.82 0.18
CA ILE A 153 -18.37 -7.38 0.97
C ILE A 153 -18.02 -8.78 0.46
N PRO A 154 -16.73 -9.13 0.28
CA PRO A 154 -15.58 -8.21 0.25
C PRO A 154 -15.29 -7.67 -1.17
N TYR A 155 -15.78 -8.37 -2.21
CA TYR A 155 -15.27 -8.22 -3.57
C TYR A 155 -15.49 -6.82 -4.17
N GLY A 156 -16.71 -6.29 -4.15
CA GLY A 156 -16.96 -4.97 -4.72
C GLY A 156 -16.31 -3.86 -3.90
N ARG A 157 -16.21 -4.01 -2.58
CA ARG A 157 -15.50 -3.03 -1.73
C ARG A 157 -13.99 -3.04 -1.94
N ALA A 158 -13.39 -4.19 -2.25
CA ALA A 158 -11.98 -4.25 -2.62
C ALA A 158 -11.69 -3.41 -3.88
N TRP A 159 -12.57 -3.47 -4.89
CA TRP A 159 -12.47 -2.60 -6.07
C TRP A 159 -12.71 -1.13 -5.74
N LEU A 160 -13.64 -0.82 -4.84
CA LEU A 160 -13.89 0.55 -4.41
C LEU A 160 -12.66 1.15 -3.73
N LEU A 161 -11.94 0.37 -2.92
CA LEU A 161 -10.71 0.79 -2.27
C LEU A 161 -9.59 1.06 -3.28
N GLN A 162 -9.45 0.22 -4.32
CA GLN A 162 -8.49 0.49 -5.40
C GLN A 162 -8.83 1.78 -6.16
N LEU A 163 -10.11 1.97 -6.52
CA LEU A 163 -10.58 3.20 -7.16
C LEU A 163 -10.31 4.42 -6.27
N ALA A 164 -10.68 4.37 -5.00
CA ALA A 164 -10.45 5.47 -4.07
C ALA A 164 -8.97 5.82 -3.93
N SER A 165 -8.09 4.82 -3.90
CA SER A 165 -6.64 5.05 -3.81
C SER A 165 -6.11 5.85 -5.01
N VAL A 166 -6.51 5.47 -6.24
CA VAL A 166 -6.11 6.21 -7.45
C VAL A 166 -6.71 7.61 -7.49
N LEU A 167 -7.97 7.78 -7.06
CA LEU A 167 -8.59 9.11 -7.05
C LEU A 167 -8.00 10.06 -6.01
N LEU A 168 -7.50 9.53 -4.89
CA LEU A 168 -6.93 10.34 -3.81
C LEU A 168 -5.47 10.71 -4.06
N PHE A 169 -4.68 9.77 -4.59
CA PHE A 169 -3.22 9.90 -4.66
C PHE A 169 -2.64 9.81 -6.08
N GLY A 170 -3.46 9.54 -7.09
CA GLY A 170 -2.99 9.28 -8.46
C GLY A 170 -2.28 10.47 -9.11
N ASP A 171 -2.68 11.69 -8.76
CA ASP A 171 -2.11 12.94 -9.28
C ASP A 171 -1.02 13.54 -8.36
N ASP A 172 -0.69 12.89 -7.25
CA ASP A 172 0.27 13.42 -6.28
C ASP A 172 1.69 13.46 -6.84
N HIS A 173 2.35 14.59 -6.63
CA HIS A 173 3.67 14.92 -7.17
C HIS A 173 4.38 15.89 -6.23
N ASN A 174 5.72 15.93 -6.28
CA ASN A 174 6.54 16.79 -5.42
C ASN A 174 6.21 16.66 -3.92
N TYR A 175 6.13 15.43 -3.40
CA TYR A 175 5.79 15.17 -2.01
C TYR A 175 6.64 16.02 -1.03
N PRO A 176 6.01 16.83 -0.16
CA PRO A 176 6.72 17.66 0.81
C PRO A 176 7.33 16.81 1.93
N LEU A 177 8.66 16.65 1.93
CA LEU A 177 9.37 15.84 2.92
C LEU A 177 9.18 16.35 4.35
N GLU A 178 8.91 17.64 4.53
CA GLU A 178 8.59 18.23 5.84
C GLU A 178 7.33 17.64 6.50
N TRP A 179 6.43 16.98 5.74
CA TRP A 179 5.24 16.32 6.28
C TRP A 179 5.53 14.97 6.94
N GLU A 180 6.76 14.47 6.83
CA GLU A 180 7.19 13.22 7.45
C GLU A 180 7.46 13.31 8.97
N LEU A 181 7.44 14.53 9.55
CA LEU A 181 7.76 14.77 10.96
C LEU A 181 6.77 15.79 11.57
N SER A 182 5.55 15.34 11.85
CA SER A 182 4.54 16.07 12.64
C SER A 182 4.80 16.04 14.15
N GLY A 183 5.78 15.24 14.59
CA GLY A 183 6.18 15.05 16.00
C GLY A 183 5.39 13.97 16.74
N HIS A 184 4.43 13.33 16.05
CA HIS A 184 3.56 12.29 16.61
C HIS A 184 3.36 11.11 15.66
N ASP A 185 4.12 11.03 14.57
CA ASP A 185 3.87 10.03 13.54
C ASP A 185 4.41 8.66 13.95
N PHE A 186 3.58 7.64 13.78
CA PHE A 186 4.03 6.25 13.79
C PHE A 186 4.44 5.76 12.40
N LEU A 187 3.72 6.24 11.39
CA LEU A 187 3.87 5.85 10.00
C LEU A 187 4.63 6.93 9.25
N SER A 188 5.51 6.53 8.33
CA SER A 188 6.01 7.45 7.32
C SER A 188 4.87 7.74 6.34
N ASN A 189 4.44 9.00 6.28
CA ASN A 189 3.28 9.42 5.51
C ASN A 189 3.49 9.16 4.01
N GLY A 190 4.60 9.64 3.45
CA GLY A 190 4.91 9.52 2.03
C GLY A 190 5.30 8.10 1.62
N LEU A 191 6.01 7.36 2.48
CA LEU A 191 6.30 5.95 2.19
C LEU A 191 5.06 5.07 2.31
N SER A 192 4.11 5.39 3.20
CA SER A 192 2.83 4.68 3.27
C SER A 192 2.02 4.86 1.99
N GLU A 193 1.96 6.09 1.48
CA GLU A 193 1.30 6.41 0.22
C GLU A 193 1.99 5.71 -0.95
N ALA A 194 3.31 5.84 -1.07
CA ALA A 194 4.06 5.17 -2.13
C ALA A 194 3.90 3.65 -2.09
N LEU A 195 3.86 3.05 -0.91
CA LEU A 195 3.70 1.60 -0.74
C LEU A 195 2.26 1.12 -1.04
N LEU A 196 1.25 1.97 -0.82
CA LEU A 196 -0.12 1.74 -1.29
C LEU A 196 -0.16 1.83 -2.82
N MET A 197 0.41 2.89 -3.39
CA MET A 197 0.36 3.16 -4.82
C MET A 197 1.16 2.14 -5.63
N SER A 198 2.22 1.54 -5.08
CA SER A 198 2.94 0.44 -5.72
C SER A 198 2.12 -0.84 -5.90
N ARG A 199 1.03 -0.99 -5.13
CA ARG A 199 0.09 -2.12 -5.23
C ARG A 199 -1.09 -1.84 -6.15
N VAL A 200 -1.40 -0.55 -6.37
CA VAL A 200 -2.59 -0.13 -7.11
C VAL A 200 -2.24 0.31 -8.52
N LEU A 201 -1.17 1.08 -8.74
CA LEU A 201 -0.86 1.60 -10.06
C LEU A 201 -0.12 0.59 -10.95
N PRO A 202 -0.52 0.45 -12.23
CA PRO A 202 0.22 -0.37 -13.19
C PRO A 202 1.56 0.25 -13.60
N ASP A 203 1.67 1.58 -13.66
CA ASP A 203 2.91 2.32 -13.94
C ASP A 203 3.38 3.11 -12.70
N PHE A 204 3.52 2.39 -11.59
CA PHE A 204 4.07 2.94 -10.36
C PHE A 204 5.46 3.62 -10.55
N PRO A 205 6.41 3.07 -11.33
CA PRO A 205 7.72 3.71 -11.49
C PRO A 205 7.64 5.15 -12.05
N ARG A 206 6.76 5.42 -13.01
CA ARG A 206 6.54 6.77 -13.55
C ARG A 206 5.95 7.70 -12.47
N TRP A 207 4.91 7.25 -11.78
CA TRP A 207 4.29 8.01 -10.70
C TRP A 207 5.29 8.32 -9.59
N PHE A 208 6.10 7.33 -9.16
CA PHE A 208 7.07 7.49 -8.08
C PHE A 208 8.19 8.48 -8.41
N VAL A 209 8.56 8.62 -9.69
CA VAL A 209 9.49 9.66 -10.16
C VAL A 209 8.88 11.06 -10.01
N ALA A 210 7.58 11.23 -10.29
CA ALA A 210 6.89 12.51 -10.12
C ALA A 210 6.61 12.82 -8.64
N PHE A 211 6.27 11.81 -7.85
CA PHE A 211 6.02 11.89 -6.42
C PHE A 211 7.26 12.30 -5.63
N LEU A 212 8.39 11.63 -5.83
CA LEU A 212 9.67 11.93 -5.18
C LEU A 212 10.77 12.27 -6.21
N PRO A 213 10.76 13.48 -6.80
CA PRO A 213 11.68 13.83 -7.89
C PRO A 213 13.15 13.93 -7.45
N ARG A 214 13.41 14.33 -6.19
CA ARG A 214 14.76 14.44 -5.62
C ARG A 214 15.11 13.20 -4.78
N ARG A 215 15.04 12.01 -5.38
CA ARG A 215 15.14 10.72 -4.65
C ARG A 215 16.34 10.57 -3.73
N SER A 216 17.53 11.02 -4.13
CA SER A 216 18.72 10.90 -3.28
C SER A 216 18.58 11.70 -1.99
N GLU A 217 18.08 12.94 -2.09
CA GLU A 217 17.88 13.82 -0.94
C GLU A 217 16.70 13.36 -0.08
N ALA A 218 15.64 12.85 -0.74
CA ALA A 218 14.54 12.20 -0.05
C ALA A 218 15.02 10.99 0.74
N LEU A 219 15.91 10.17 0.17
CA LEU A 219 16.49 9.03 0.88
C LEU A 219 17.33 9.50 2.08
N ASP A 220 18.15 10.53 1.94
CA ASP A 220 18.91 11.12 3.06
C ASP A 220 17.97 11.58 4.19
N PHE A 221 16.89 12.27 3.86
CA PHE A 221 15.89 12.72 4.83
C PHE A 221 15.16 11.53 5.49
N LEU A 222 14.60 10.62 4.69
CA LEU A 222 13.83 9.46 5.16
C LEU A 222 14.68 8.48 5.97
N THR A 223 16.01 8.52 5.82
CA THR A 223 16.94 7.67 6.58
C THR A 223 17.61 8.36 7.75
N THR A 224 17.27 9.63 8.00
CA THR A 224 17.65 10.31 9.23
C THR A 224 16.92 9.67 10.41
N ILE A 225 17.69 9.19 11.41
CA ILE A 225 17.16 8.57 12.62
C ILE A 225 16.42 9.64 13.44
N PRO A 226 15.11 9.48 13.71
CA PRO A 226 14.38 10.41 14.56
C PRO A 226 14.93 10.39 16.00
N GLU A 227 15.16 11.57 16.57
CA GLU A 227 15.60 11.70 17.97
C GLU A 227 14.41 11.60 18.93
N VAL A 228 14.50 10.72 19.93
CA VAL A 228 13.49 10.58 20.99
C VAL A 228 14.01 11.18 22.28
N LEU A 229 13.53 12.37 22.62
CA LEU A 229 14.00 13.13 23.78
C LEU A 229 13.47 12.58 25.12
N ASP A 230 12.23 12.07 25.13
CA ASP A 230 11.61 11.45 26.31
C ASP A 230 10.87 10.16 25.91
N PRO A 231 11.45 8.98 26.18
CA PRO A 231 10.83 7.68 25.90
C PRO A 231 9.60 7.36 26.77
N THR A 232 9.33 8.14 27.81
CA THR A 232 8.15 7.96 28.67
C THR A 232 6.96 8.80 28.21
N ASP A 233 7.22 9.83 27.40
CA ASP A 233 6.18 10.59 26.72
C ASP A 233 5.61 9.74 25.57
N GLY A 234 4.32 9.45 25.65
CA GLY A 234 3.65 8.57 24.69
C GLY A 234 3.73 9.10 23.26
N ARG A 235 3.81 10.41 23.07
CA ARG A 235 3.84 11.09 21.77
C ARG A 235 5.23 11.03 21.14
N LEU A 236 6.27 11.30 21.90
CA LEU A 236 7.66 11.22 21.45
C LEU A 236 8.11 9.77 21.23
N ALA A 237 7.60 8.83 22.02
CA ALA A 237 7.84 7.40 21.82
C ALA A 237 7.41 6.92 20.41
N HIS A 238 6.46 7.59 19.74
CA HIS A 238 6.02 7.26 18.39
C HIS A 238 7.16 7.29 17.37
N LEU A 239 8.20 8.09 17.60
CA LEU A 239 9.33 8.25 16.70
C LEU A 239 10.18 6.97 16.55
N TYR A 240 10.19 6.08 17.55
CA TYR A 240 10.74 4.72 17.37
C TYR A 240 9.94 3.91 16.34
N GLY A 241 8.64 4.17 16.27
CA GLY A 241 7.71 3.62 15.30
C GLY A 241 7.99 4.13 13.91
N LEU A 242 8.14 5.44 13.80
CA LEU A 242 8.51 6.08 12.56
C LEU A 242 9.82 5.51 12.00
N ALA A 243 10.82 5.27 12.84
CA ALA A 243 12.06 4.62 12.42
C ALA A 243 11.81 3.20 11.86
N LEU A 244 11.02 2.37 12.55
CA LEU A 244 10.69 1.01 12.09
C LEU A 244 9.82 0.99 10.83
N THR A 245 8.86 1.92 10.70
CA THR A 245 7.99 1.98 9.53
C THR A 245 8.72 2.47 8.30
N ARG A 246 9.59 3.49 8.45
CA ARG A 246 10.52 3.89 7.39
C ARG A 246 11.42 2.72 6.97
N ALA A 247 12.04 2.04 7.95
CA ALA A 247 12.89 0.87 7.65
C ALA A 247 12.14 -0.19 6.84
N TRP A 248 10.95 -0.58 7.31
CA TRP A 248 10.11 -1.58 6.65
C TRP A 248 9.72 -1.16 5.22
N MET A 249 9.17 0.05 5.05
CA MET A 249 8.65 0.51 3.77
C MET A 249 9.77 0.77 2.76
N LEU A 250 10.93 1.24 3.20
CA LEU A 250 12.12 1.39 2.37
C LEU A 250 12.65 0.04 1.85
N VAL A 251 12.55 -1.03 2.64
CA VAL A 251 12.88 -2.38 2.17
C VAL A 251 11.88 -2.86 1.11
N GLU A 252 10.57 -2.68 1.32
CA GLU A 252 9.57 -3.07 0.31
C GLU A 252 9.67 -2.24 -0.98
N LEU A 253 10.14 -0.99 -0.91
CA LEU A 253 10.32 -0.09 -2.06
C LEU A 253 11.77 -0.07 -2.58
N ALA A 254 12.65 -0.95 -2.10
CA ALA A 254 14.10 -0.85 -2.33
C ALA A 254 14.49 -0.84 -3.82
N GLU A 255 13.71 -1.49 -4.70
CA GLU A 255 13.95 -1.51 -6.14
C GLU A 255 13.85 -0.13 -6.82
N HIS A 256 13.28 0.86 -6.14
CA HIS A 256 13.12 2.24 -6.61
C HIS A 256 14.14 3.23 -6.04
N PHE A 257 15.06 2.75 -5.20
CA PHE A 257 16.16 3.51 -4.63
C PHE A 257 17.52 2.95 -5.06
N ASP A 258 18.61 3.65 -4.77
CA ASP A 258 19.95 3.11 -4.95
C ASP A 258 20.30 2.07 -3.86
N ALA A 259 21.38 1.32 -4.08
CA ALA A 259 21.79 0.21 -3.22
C ALA A 259 22.06 0.60 -1.75
N SER A 260 22.24 1.89 -1.44
CA SER A 260 22.40 2.36 -0.06
C SER A 260 21.12 2.31 0.77
N VAL A 261 19.94 2.13 0.15
CA VAL A 261 18.65 2.07 0.86
C VAL A 261 18.60 0.95 1.92
N LEU A 262 19.11 -0.24 1.60
CA LEU A 262 19.04 -1.40 2.49
C LEU A 262 19.87 -1.22 3.79
N PRO A 263 21.18 -0.86 3.74
CA PRO A 263 21.94 -0.63 4.96
C PRO A 263 21.40 0.56 5.77
N ARG A 264 20.85 1.60 5.12
CA ARG A 264 20.21 2.72 5.80
C ARG A 264 18.91 2.31 6.51
N ALA A 265 18.08 1.48 5.87
CA ALA A 265 16.88 0.91 6.48
C ALA A 265 17.23 0.01 7.69
N GLN A 266 18.31 -0.76 7.61
CA GLN A 266 18.81 -1.54 8.75
C GLN A 266 19.24 -0.64 9.92
N ALA A 267 19.91 0.47 9.65
CA ALA A 267 20.31 1.43 10.69
C ALA A 267 19.10 2.05 11.40
N LEU A 268 18.04 2.40 10.66
CA LEU A 268 16.78 2.86 11.24
C LEU A 268 16.17 1.80 12.17
N ALA A 269 16.07 0.55 11.73
CA ALA A 269 15.51 -0.52 12.55
C ALA A 269 16.35 -0.81 13.80
N ALA A 270 17.68 -0.81 13.67
CA ALA A 270 18.60 -1.02 14.78
C ALA A 270 18.47 0.09 15.85
N SER A 271 18.18 1.32 15.45
CA SER A 271 17.99 2.44 16.39
C SER A 271 16.80 2.24 17.35
N ALA A 272 15.76 1.54 16.91
CA ALA A 272 14.56 1.26 17.71
C ALA A 272 14.62 -0.09 18.44
N GLN A 273 15.56 -0.98 18.10
CA GLN A 273 15.64 -2.34 18.62
C GLN A 273 15.68 -2.43 20.17
N PRO A 274 16.46 -1.60 20.90
CA PRO A 274 16.49 -1.67 22.37
C PRO A 274 15.12 -1.44 23.01
N GLN A 275 14.25 -0.65 22.34
CA GLN A 275 12.94 -0.28 22.85
C GLN A 275 11.89 -1.38 22.69
N LEU A 276 12.19 -2.46 21.96
CA LEU A 276 11.27 -3.58 21.77
C LEU A 276 11.19 -4.49 23.00
N VAL A 277 12.27 -4.57 23.78
CA VAL A 277 12.40 -5.51 24.91
C VAL A 277 12.55 -4.75 26.23
N ASP A 278 13.46 -3.78 26.29
CA ASP A 278 13.83 -3.08 27.52
C ASP A 278 13.18 -1.70 27.63
N GLY A 279 12.32 -1.34 26.66
CA GLY A 279 11.67 -0.04 26.58
C GLY A 279 10.51 0.14 27.59
N HIS A 280 10.15 1.39 27.83
CA HIS A 280 8.95 1.72 28.60
C HIS A 280 7.68 1.20 27.90
N PHE A 281 6.62 0.92 28.66
CA PHE A 281 5.34 0.44 28.10
C PHE A 281 4.82 1.34 26.98
N MET A 282 5.00 2.67 27.09
CA MET A 282 4.62 3.64 26.04
C MET A 282 5.30 3.41 24.68
N SER A 283 6.42 2.70 24.65
CA SER A 283 7.11 2.31 23.41
C SER A 283 6.79 0.85 23.03
N THR A 284 6.90 -0.10 23.97
CA THR A 284 6.93 -1.54 23.66
C THR A 284 5.64 -2.13 23.09
N HIS A 285 4.45 -1.63 23.49
CA HIS A 285 3.18 -2.31 23.23
C HIS A 285 2.69 -2.30 21.77
N TRP A 286 3.30 -1.47 20.91
CA TRP A 286 2.91 -1.32 19.50
C TRP A 286 4.11 -1.42 18.54
N LEU A 287 5.34 -1.15 19.01
CA LEU A 287 6.55 -1.25 18.18
C LEU A 287 6.76 -2.63 17.56
N ILE A 288 6.33 -3.68 18.28
CA ILE A 288 6.44 -5.07 17.82
C ILE A 288 5.76 -5.30 16.46
N THR A 289 4.67 -4.60 16.17
CA THR A 289 3.98 -4.68 14.87
C THR A 289 4.92 -4.28 13.74
N TYR A 290 5.63 -3.15 13.89
CA TYR A 290 6.49 -2.61 12.85
C TYR A 290 7.81 -3.36 12.73
N ALA A 291 8.36 -3.85 13.85
CA ALA A 291 9.52 -4.73 13.83
C ALA A 291 9.25 -6.04 13.07
N LEU A 292 8.08 -6.66 13.27
CA LEU A 292 7.65 -7.83 12.52
C LEU A 292 7.46 -7.52 11.03
N ARG A 293 6.86 -6.38 10.70
CA ARG A 293 6.74 -5.94 9.30
C ARG A 293 8.11 -5.78 8.63
N PHE A 294 9.06 -5.13 9.30
CA PHE A 294 10.44 -5.00 8.81
C PHE A 294 11.09 -6.35 8.57
N GLN A 295 11.02 -7.26 9.55
CA GLN A 295 11.58 -8.62 9.43
C GLN A 295 11.00 -9.37 8.23
N LEU A 296 9.67 -9.35 8.07
CA LEU A 296 9.00 -10.00 6.94
C LEU A 296 9.44 -9.43 5.59
N ALA A 297 9.59 -8.10 5.48
CA ALA A 297 10.08 -7.47 4.27
C ALA A 297 11.53 -7.85 3.95
N CYS A 298 12.41 -7.93 4.95
CA CYS A 298 13.78 -8.41 4.77
C CYS A 298 13.85 -9.88 4.29
N GLU A 299 12.90 -10.71 4.70
CA GLU A 299 12.76 -12.09 4.22
C GLU A 299 12.08 -12.20 2.85
N GLY A 300 11.67 -11.08 2.25
CA GLY A 300 10.90 -11.04 1.00
C GLY A 300 9.49 -11.63 1.13
N LYS A 301 8.98 -11.78 2.36
CA LYS A 301 7.63 -12.30 2.64
C LYS A 301 6.67 -11.13 2.76
N ARG A 302 5.84 -10.91 1.75
CA ARG A 302 4.83 -9.87 1.83
C ARG A 302 3.64 -10.36 2.65
N VAL A 303 3.03 -9.49 3.45
CA VAL A 303 1.93 -9.88 4.34
C VAL A 303 0.69 -10.35 3.57
N ASP A 304 0.49 -9.86 2.34
CA ASP A 304 -0.54 -10.35 1.42
C ASP A 304 -0.28 -11.78 0.89
N GLU A 305 0.92 -12.31 1.12
CA GLU A 305 1.33 -13.68 0.76
C GLU A 305 1.36 -14.63 1.97
N LEU A 306 1.21 -14.11 3.19
CA LEU A 306 1.11 -14.92 4.41
C LEU A 306 -0.28 -15.57 4.47
N ARG A 307 -0.32 -16.91 4.40
CA ARG A 307 -1.52 -17.74 4.60
C ARG A 307 -1.43 -18.52 5.90
#